data_AF-A0A662CUI4-F1
#
_entry.id   AF-A0A662CUI4-F1
#
_cell.length_a   1.000
_cell.length_b   1.000
_cell.length_c   1.000
_cell.angle_alpha   90.00
_cell.angle_beta   90.00
_cell.angle_gamma   90.00
#
_symmetry.space_group_name_H-M   'P 1'
#
loop_
_entity.id
_entity.type
_entity.pdbx_description
1 polymer ?
#
loop_
_entity_poly.entity_id
_entity_poly.type
_entity_poly.pdbx_seq_one_letter_code
_entity_poly.pdbx_strand_id
1 'polypeptide(L)'
;LYLMEMANPTGLIRDAWRELIAPRRRKLHDIIREIIGPKADDQSVLFCELSIVNQCRTLLTIKHNDLEYLLEQTLGPELIKRLANHIADFSLAGIMVSGNAKL
;
A
#
# COMPACT_ATOMS: atom_id res chain seq x y z
N LEU A 1 9.81 -2.07 14.85
CA LEU A 1 11.05 -1.59 14.19
C LEU A 1 10.77 -0.60 13.06
N TYR A 2 10.25 -0.99 11.90
CA TYR A 2 10.00 -0.02 10.81
C TYR A 2 9.04 1.14 11.16
N LEU A 3 7.88 0.84 11.77
CA LEU A 3 6.94 1.89 12.23
C LEU A 3 7.53 2.78 13.33
N MET A 4 8.37 2.20 14.20
CA MET A 4 9.08 2.95 15.24
C MET A 4 10.16 3.87 14.66
N GLU A 5 10.87 3.43 13.62
CA GLU A 5 11.87 4.24 12.91
C GLU A 5 11.22 5.36 12.07
N MET A 6 10.04 5.14 11.51
CA MET A 6 9.26 6.22 10.87
C MET A 6 8.78 7.27 11.86
N ALA A 7 8.43 6.85 13.09
CA ALA A 7 7.99 7.74 14.15
C ALA A 7 9.15 8.46 14.87
N ASN A 8 10.33 7.82 14.95
CA ASN A 8 11.55 8.38 15.54
C ASN A 8 12.77 7.97 14.71
N PRO A 9 13.18 8.77 13.70
CA PRO A 9 14.22 8.40 12.76
C PRO A 9 15.60 8.36 13.43
N THR A 10 16.10 7.16 13.72
CA THR A 10 17.44 6.97 14.32
C THR A 10 18.54 6.73 13.29
N GLY A 11 18.17 6.36 12.07
CA GLY A 11 19.08 5.93 11.00
C GLY A 11 19.41 4.45 11.03
N LEU A 12 19.05 3.72 12.10
CA LEU A 12 19.42 2.33 12.33
C LEU A 12 18.87 1.36 11.27
N ILE A 13 17.76 1.71 10.63
CA ILE A 13 17.09 0.84 9.65
C ILE A 13 17.29 1.37 8.22
N ARG A 14 18.02 2.47 8.02
CA ARG A 14 18.12 3.14 6.71
C ARG A 14 18.72 2.24 5.63
N ASP A 15 19.79 1.52 5.97
CA ASP A 15 20.50 0.67 5.01
C ASP A 15 19.77 -0.65 4.77
N ALA A 16 19.30 -1.31 5.84
CA ALA A 16 18.45 -2.50 5.73
C ALA A 16 17.14 -2.23 4.96
N TRP A 17 16.56 -1.04 5.12
CA TRP A 17 15.40 -0.61 4.34
C TRP A 17 15.74 -0.42 2.87
N ARG A 18 16.89 0.21 2.57
CA ARG A 18 17.35 0.41 1.19
C ARG A 18 17.55 -0.92 0.48
N GLU A 19 18.07 -1.94 1.16
CA GLU A 19 18.31 -3.26 0.58
C GLU A 19 17.03 -4.08 0.43
N LEU A 20 16.14 -4.07 1.43
CA LEU A 20 14.98 -4.97 1.46
C LEU A 20 13.71 -4.37 0.86
N ILE A 21 13.49 -3.07 1.04
CA ILE A 21 12.24 -2.40 0.67
C ILE A 21 12.37 -1.66 -0.66
N ALA A 22 13.49 -0.97 -0.91
CA ALA A 22 13.62 -0.15 -2.12
C ALA A 22 13.46 -0.94 -3.43
N PRO A 23 13.96 -2.18 -3.59
CA PRO A 23 13.72 -2.96 -4.82
C PRO A 23 12.24 -3.28 -5.04
N ARG A 24 11.51 -3.63 -3.97
CA ARG A 24 10.08 -3.95 -4.03
C ARG A 24 9.26 -2.69 -4.32
N ARG A 25 9.62 -1.57 -3.70
CA ARG A 25 9.01 -0.26 -3.94
C ARG A 25 9.19 0.19 -5.39
N ARG A 26 10.38 0.05 -5.97
CA ARG A 26 10.63 0.33 -7.40
C ARG A 26 9.71 -0.50 -8.28
N LYS A 27 9.62 -1.81 -8.04
CA LYS A 27 8.72 -2.68 -8.82
C LYS A 27 7.25 -2.27 -8.72
N LEU A 28 6.78 -1.87 -7.54
CA LEU A 28 5.41 -1.36 -7.37
C LEU A 28 5.22 -0.03 -8.12
N HIS A 29 6.18 0.88 -8.06
CA HIS A 29 6.15 2.13 -8.82
C HIS A 29 6.11 1.89 -10.33
N ASP A 30 6.88 0.92 -10.84
CA ASP A 30 6.91 0.57 -12.26
C ASP A 30 5.52 0.08 -12.72
N ILE A 31 4.87 -0.79 -11.93
CA ILE A 31 3.49 -1.25 -12.20
C ILE A 31 2.50 -0.09 -12.21
N ILE A 32 2.58 0.81 -11.21
CA ILE A 32 1.69 1.98 -11.13
C ILE A 32 1.89 2.88 -12.36
N ARG A 33 3.14 3.14 -12.76
CA ARG A 33 3.44 3.94 -13.95
C ARG A 33 2.94 3.29 -15.23
N GLU A 34 3.05 1.98 -15.35
CA GLU A 34 2.51 1.22 -16.49
C GLU A 34 1.00 1.40 -16.61
N ILE A 35 0.27 1.34 -15.48
CA ILE A 35 -1.19 1.50 -15.46
C ILE A 35 -1.61 2.95 -15.76
N ILE A 36 -0.92 3.94 -15.21
CA ILE A 36 -1.21 5.36 -15.49
C ILE A 36 -0.85 5.72 -16.94
N GLY A 37 0.24 5.16 -17.46
CA GLY A 37 0.76 5.46 -18.78
C GLY A 37 1.59 6.75 -18.82
N PRO A 38 1.73 7.39 -20.00
CA PRO A 38 2.67 8.49 -20.25
C PRO A 38 2.52 9.75 -19.37
N LYS A 39 1.40 9.87 -18.65
CA LYS A 39 1.10 11.01 -17.77
C LYS A 39 1.50 10.78 -16.31
N ALA A 40 2.16 9.66 -16.01
CA ALA A 40 2.53 9.34 -14.64
C ALA A 40 3.60 10.31 -14.11
N ASP A 41 3.19 11.26 -13.28
CA ASP A 41 4.12 12.06 -12.47
C ASP A 41 4.49 11.33 -11.17
N ASP A 42 5.65 11.69 -10.61
CA ASP A 42 6.19 11.02 -9.43
C ASP A 42 5.31 11.17 -8.18
N GLN A 43 4.58 12.27 -8.06
CA GLN A 43 3.72 12.52 -6.90
C GLN A 43 2.47 11.64 -6.96
N SER A 44 1.84 11.52 -8.12
CA SER A 44 0.71 10.60 -8.34
C SER A 44 1.10 9.15 -8.08
N VAL A 45 2.29 8.73 -8.55
CA VAL A 45 2.82 7.38 -8.29
C VAL A 45 3.03 7.16 -6.78
N LEU A 46 3.59 8.15 -6.09
CA LEU A 46 3.80 8.10 -4.64
C LEU A 46 2.48 8.02 -3.87
N PHE A 47 1.47 8.80 -4.24
CA PHE A 47 0.17 8.78 -3.58
C PHE A 47 -0.56 7.46 -3.81
N CYS A 48 -0.45 6.87 -5.00
CA CYS A 48 -0.96 5.53 -5.27
C CYS A 48 -0.27 4.48 -4.38
N GLU A 49 1.07 4.51 -4.30
CA GLU A 49 1.83 3.60 -3.42
C GLU A 49 1.35 3.71 -1.95
N LEU A 50 1.27 4.93 -1.43
CA LEU A 50 0.84 5.18 -0.05
C LEU A 50 -0.58 4.65 0.19
N SER A 51 -1.49 4.86 -0.76
CA SER A 51 -2.88 4.40 -0.66
C SER A 51 -2.97 2.87 -0.62
N ILE A 52 -2.21 2.17 -1.47
CA ILE A 52 -2.17 0.70 -1.51
C ILE A 52 -1.58 0.15 -0.21
N VAL A 53 -0.40 0.66 0.18
CA VAL A 53 0.35 0.16 1.34
C VAL A 53 -0.43 0.38 2.63
N ASN A 54 -1.09 1.52 2.79
CA ASN A 54 -1.88 1.80 3.99
C ASN A 54 -3.08 0.86 4.13
N GLN A 55 -3.81 0.57 3.05
CA GLN A 55 -4.92 -0.39 3.07
C GLN A 55 -4.46 -1.79 3.47
N CYS A 56 -3.34 -2.27 2.92
CA CYS A 56 -2.78 -3.57 3.30
C CYS A 56 -2.28 -3.58 4.76
N ARG A 57 -1.72 -2.46 5.24
CA ARG A 57 -1.19 -2.34 6.61
C ARG A 57 -2.27 -2.34 7.68
N THR A 58 -3.49 -1.97 7.36
CA THR A 58 -4.64 -2.03 8.29
C THR A 58 -4.73 -3.38 9.00
N LEU A 59 -4.44 -4.48 8.28
CA LEU A 59 -4.42 -5.85 8.81
C LEU A 59 -3.34 -6.10 9.87
N LEU A 60 -2.28 -5.27 9.91
CA LEU A 60 -1.16 -5.39 10.83
C LEU A 60 -1.24 -4.37 11.98
N THR A 61 -1.98 -3.27 11.80
CA THR A 61 -2.05 -2.17 12.76
C THR A 61 -3.29 -2.22 13.65
N ILE A 62 -4.40 -2.78 13.17
CA ILE A 62 -5.61 -2.98 13.96
C ILE A 62 -5.51 -4.33 14.67
N LYS A 63 -5.96 -4.41 15.93
CA LYS A 63 -6.02 -5.69 16.65
C LYS A 63 -6.98 -6.63 15.93
N HIS A 64 -6.61 -7.91 15.87
CA HIS A 64 -7.40 -8.94 15.20
C HIS A 64 -8.89 -8.90 15.60
N ASN A 65 -9.18 -8.90 16.90
CA ASN A 65 -10.55 -8.90 17.41
C ASN A 65 -11.34 -7.63 17.03
N ASP A 66 -10.68 -6.47 17.01
CA ASP A 66 -11.33 -5.21 16.64
C ASP A 66 -11.67 -5.19 15.15
N LEU A 67 -10.79 -5.78 14.32
CA LEU A 67 -11.02 -5.92 12.89
C LEU A 67 -12.14 -6.94 12.59
N GLU A 68 -12.16 -8.08 13.29
CA GLU A 68 -13.26 -9.05 13.17
C GLU A 68 -14.61 -8.47 13.61
N TYR A 69 -14.60 -7.66 14.69
CA TYR A 69 -15.78 -6.92 15.14
C TYR A 69 -16.28 -5.94 14.06
N LEU A 70 -15.38 -5.18 13.43
CA LEU A 70 -15.71 -4.26 12.35
C LEU A 70 -16.23 -4.96 11.09
N LEU A 71 -15.69 -6.14 10.78
CA LEU A 71 -16.07 -6.92 9.58
C LEU A 71 -17.29 -7.83 9.82
N GLU A 72 -17.75 -7.93 11.06
CA GLU A 72 -18.79 -8.85 11.52
C GLU A 72 -18.52 -10.32 11.13
N GLN A 73 -17.24 -10.67 10.94
CA GLN A 73 -16.78 -11.96 10.40
C GLN A 73 -15.40 -12.30 10.97
N THR A 74 -15.12 -13.60 11.10
CA THR A 74 -13.78 -14.07 11.49
C THR A 74 -12.77 -13.85 10.36
N LEU A 75 -11.55 -13.43 10.74
CA LEU A 75 -10.49 -13.11 9.81
C LEU A 75 -9.75 -14.39 9.37
N GLY A 76 -10.46 -15.22 8.61
CA GLY A 76 -9.92 -16.42 8.01
C GLY A 76 -9.22 -16.17 6.67
N PRO A 77 -8.51 -17.18 6.12
CA PRO A 77 -7.81 -17.07 4.84
C PRO A 77 -8.69 -16.60 3.67
N GLU A 78 -9.95 -17.04 3.63
CA GLU A 78 -10.90 -16.64 2.58
C GLU A 78 -11.31 -15.17 2.67
N LEU A 79 -11.52 -14.65 3.89
CA LEU A 79 -11.84 -13.23 4.08
C LEU A 79 -10.65 -12.35 3.73
N ILE A 80 -9.43 -12.77 4.12
CA ILE A 80 -8.19 -12.10 3.74
C ILE A 80 -8.03 -12.06 2.21
N LYS A 81 -8.29 -13.18 1.52
CA LYS A 81 -8.23 -13.27 0.06
C LYS A 81 -9.26 -12.34 -0.59
N ARG A 82 -10.50 -12.33 -0.10
CA ARG A 82 -11.55 -11.41 -0.59
C ARG A 82 -11.15 -9.95 -0.39
N LEU A 83 -10.60 -9.60 0.76
CA LEU A 83 -10.13 -8.24 1.04
C LEU A 83 -8.95 -7.86 0.15
N ALA A 84 -7.99 -8.77 -0.07
CA ALA A 84 -6.86 -8.54 -0.96
C ALA A 84 -7.32 -8.27 -2.41
N ASN A 85 -8.27 -9.07 -2.91
CA ASN A 85 -8.88 -8.83 -4.22
C ASN A 85 -9.58 -7.47 -4.28
N HIS A 86 -10.38 -7.14 -3.26
CA HIS A 86 -11.06 -5.84 -3.20
C HIS A 86 -10.07 -4.67 -3.19
N ILE A 87 -9.00 -4.73 -2.40
CA ILE A 87 -7.96 -3.71 -2.36
C ILE A 87 -7.29 -3.59 -3.74
N ALA A 88 -7.02 -4.71 -4.42
CA ALA A 88 -6.45 -4.70 -5.76
C ALA A 88 -7.38 -4.00 -6.76
N ASP A 89 -8.66 -4.39 -6.82
CA ASP A 89 -9.66 -3.79 -7.71
C ASP A 89 -9.84 -2.29 -7.44
N PHE A 90 -9.98 -1.91 -6.17
CA PHE A 90 -10.12 -0.52 -5.75
C PHE A 90 -8.89 0.31 -6.11
N SER A 91 -7.69 -0.25 -5.89
CA SER A 91 -6.43 0.42 -6.21
C SER A 91 -6.25 0.57 -7.71
N LEU A 92 -6.55 -0.45 -8.52
CA LEU A 92 -6.51 -0.37 -9.98
C LEU A 92 -7.41 0.75 -10.50
N ALA A 93 -8.65 0.82 -10.00
CA ALA A 93 -9.58 1.90 -10.34
C ALA A 93 -9.02 3.29 -9.96
N GLY A 94 -8.48 3.43 -8.73
CA GLY A 94 -7.87 4.68 -8.26
C GLY A 94 -6.65 5.12 -9.08
N ILE A 95 -5.79 4.17 -9.49
CA ILE A 95 -4.61 4.45 -10.33
C ILE A 95 -5.05 4.94 -11.71
N MET A 96 -6.03 4.27 -12.34
CA MET A 96 -6.55 4.66 -13.65
C MET A 96 -7.17 6.06 -13.66
N VAL A 97 -7.82 6.46 -12.57
CA VAL A 97 -8.38 7.83 -12.43
C VAL A 97 -7.27 8.86 -12.17
N SER A 98 -6.25 8.50 -11.38
CA SER A 98 -5.11 9.39 -11.08
C SER A 98 -4.37 9.83 -12.35
N GLY A 99 -4.29 8.97 -13.39
CA GLY A 99 -3.75 9.35 -14.70
C GLY A 99 -4.59 10.32 -15.53
N ASN A 100 -5.87 10.48 -15.16
CA ASN A 100 -6.84 11.33 -15.85
C ASN A 100 -7.17 12.61 -15.08
N ALA A 101 -6.83 12.67 -13.79
CA ALA A 101 -7.05 13.84 -12.96
C ALA A 101 -6.09 14.97 -13.38
N LYS A 102 -6.64 16.02 -14.00
CA LYS A 102 -5.97 17.32 -14.04
C LYS A 102 -6.19 17.95 -12.66
N LEU A 103 -5.21 17.81 -11.76
CA LEU A 103 -5.12 18.70 -10.60
C LEU A 103 -4.64 20.08 -11.07
#